data_AF-A0A7J9HXG9-F1
#
_entry.id   AF-A0A7J9HXG9-F1
#
_cell.length_a   1.000
_cell.length_b   1.000
_cell.length_c   1.000
_cell.angle_alpha   90.00
_cell.angle_beta   90.00
_cell.angle_gamma   90.00
#
_symmetry.space_group_name_H-M   'P 1'
#
loop_
_entity.id
_entity.type
_entity.pdbx_description
1 polymer ?
#
loop_
_entity_poly.entity_id
_entity_poly.type
_entity_poly.pdbx_seq_one_letter_code
_entity_poly.pdbx_strand_id
1 'polypeptide(L)'
;MSLLDDSWPQDMFDIVSGNTSRSWERLDAGGLLSHSFELEAKKQGMFYGAPAVITFRIPTKAALQEAYSTPILPLDVLAERPPEKKFDWRLLAKYGSQISVISIVVLFIYLIVTPSKSSAAKASKKKR
;
A
#
# COMPACT_ATOMS: atom_id res chain seq x y z
N MET A 1 33.12 -5.00 -6.57
CA MET A 1 31.85 -4.58 -5.93
C MET A 1 31.20 -5.80 -5.34
N SER A 2 30.66 -5.70 -4.14
CA SER A 2 30.03 -6.82 -3.44
C SER A 2 28.69 -6.37 -2.86
N LEU A 3 27.72 -7.26 -2.95
CA LEU A 3 26.42 -7.16 -2.30
C LEU A 3 26.37 -8.27 -1.24
N LEU A 4 25.98 -7.86 -0.03
CA LEU A 4 25.77 -8.75 1.11
C LEU A 4 24.37 -8.46 1.67
N ASP A 5 23.54 -9.50 1.71
CA ASP A 5 22.25 -9.46 2.37
C ASP A 5 22.15 -10.62 3.36
N ASP A 6 22.49 -10.35 4.62
CA ASP A 6 22.46 -11.29 5.74
C ASP A 6 21.26 -11.08 6.66
N SER A 7 20.31 -10.23 6.23
CA SER A 7 19.15 -9.82 7.03
C SER A 7 18.03 -10.86 7.11
N TRP A 8 18.19 -12.01 6.45
CA TRP A 8 17.18 -13.06 6.31
C TRP A 8 17.36 -14.17 7.35
N PRO A 9 16.50 -14.23 8.38
CA PRO A 9 16.64 -15.19 9.46
C PRO A 9 16.21 -16.60 9.03
N GLN A 10 17.09 -17.58 9.23
CA GLN A 10 16.91 -18.97 8.81
C GLN A 10 15.76 -19.71 9.52
N ASP A 11 15.30 -19.18 10.65
CA ASP A 11 14.17 -19.75 11.39
C ASP A 11 12.81 -19.34 10.82
N MET A 12 12.76 -18.30 9.98
CA MET A 12 11.56 -17.85 9.27
C MET A 12 11.60 -18.13 7.77
N PHE A 13 12.79 -18.14 7.15
CA PHE A 13 12.94 -18.35 5.72
C PHE A 13 13.97 -19.44 5.39
N ASP A 14 13.70 -20.19 4.33
CA ASP A 14 14.68 -21.03 3.64
C ASP A 14 15.07 -20.41 2.30
N ILE A 15 16.33 -20.56 1.93
CA ILE A 15 16.80 -20.20 0.59
C ILE A 15 16.51 -21.37 -0.34
N VAL A 16 15.60 -21.15 -1.29
CA VAL A 16 15.20 -22.17 -2.27
C VAL A 16 16.13 -22.14 -3.48
N SER A 17 16.56 -20.94 -3.88
CA SER A 17 17.37 -20.74 -5.08
C SER A 17 18.25 -19.50 -4.96
N GLY A 18 19.45 -19.58 -5.52
CA GLY A 18 20.41 -18.49 -5.52
C GLY A 18 21.21 -18.38 -4.21
N ASN A 19 21.77 -17.20 -3.98
CA ASN A 19 22.59 -16.89 -2.81
C ASN A 19 22.25 -15.47 -2.39
N THR A 20 22.35 -15.12 -1.11
CA THR A 20 22.02 -13.76 -0.64
C THR A 20 23.20 -12.78 -0.78
N SER A 21 24.37 -13.30 -1.17
CA SER A 21 25.56 -12.51 -1.42
C SER A 21 26.09 -12.73 -2.83
N ARG A 22 26.62 -11.66 -3.43
CA ARG A 22 27.21 -11.70 -4.76
C ARG A 22 28.31 -10.66 -4.94
N SER A 23 29.36 -11.01 -5.66
CA SER A 23 30.44 -10.09 -6.01
C SER A 23 30.59 -9.98 -7.53
N TRP A 24 30.96 -8.78 -7.97
CA TRP A 24 31.27 -8.44 -9.35
C TRP A 24 32.63 -7.76 -9.43
N GLU A 25 33.40 -8.11 -10.46
CA GLU A 25 34.73 -7.55 -10.68
C GLU A 25 34.66 -6.05 -11.03
N ARG A 26 33.75 -5.70 -11.95
CA ARG A 26 33.63 -4.35 -12.49
C ARG A 26 32.18 -3.99 -12.81
N LEU A 27 31.88 -2.70 -12.69
CA LEU A 27 30.65 -2.08 -13.18
C LEU A 27 31.05 -0.89 -14.05
N ASP A 28 30.72 -0.94 -15.33
CA ASP A 28 30.99 0.16 -16.24
C ASP A 28 30.02 1.33 -16.02
N ALA A 29 30.43 2.53 -16.43
CA ALA A 29 29.61 3.73 -16.29
C ALA A 29 28.29 3.57 -17.07
N GLY A 30 27.16 3.69 -16.36
CA GLY A 30 25.83 3.44 -16.93
C GLY A 30 25.43 1.97 -17.04
N GLY A 31 26.28 1.04 -16.59
CA GLY A 31 25.95 -0.38 -16.52
C GLY A 31 24.94 -0.69 -15.40
N LEU A 32 24.15 -1.74 -15.60
CA LEU A 32 23.18 -2.25 -14.62
C LEU A 32 23.59 -3.65 -14.18
N LEU A 33 23.57 -3.90 -12.87
CA LEU A 33 23.71 -5.22 -12.29
C LEU A 33 22.37 -5.67 -11.72
N SER A 34 22.08 -6.96 -11.87
CA SER A 34 20.89 -7.59 -11.30
C SER A 34 21.28 -8.84 -10.54
N HIS A 35 20.62 -9.03 -9.40
CA HIS A 35 20.76 -10.19 -8.55
C HIS A 35 19.42 -10.51 -7.92
N SER A 36 19.03 -11.77 -8.01
CA SER A 36 17.82 -12.31 -7.42
C SER A 36 18.14 -13.65 -6.75
N PHE A 37 17.41 -13.92 -5.68
CA PHE A 37 17.38 -15.19 -4.98
C PHE A 37 15.93 -15.43 -4.52
N GLU A 38 15.59 -16.68 -4.26
CA GLU A 38 14.24 -17.07 -3.88
C GLU A 38 14.24 -17.59 -2.46
N LEU A 39 13.25 -17.13 -1.69
CA LEU A 39 13.03 -17.53 -0.31
C LEU A 39 11.67 -18.19 -0.17
N GLU A 40 11.62 -19.23 0.66
CA GLU A 40 10.39 -19.86 1.11
C GLU A 40 10.16 -19.55 2.59
N ALA A 41 8.94 -19.14 2.93
CA ALA A 41 8.58 -18.83 4.30
C ALA A 41 8.18 -20.10 5.07
N LYS A 42 8.72 -20.28 6.28
CA LYS A 42 8.41 -21.40 7.17
C LYS A 42 7.32 -21.09 8.19
N LYS A 43 7.22 -19.83 8.61
CA LYS A 43 6.38 -19.40 9.72
C LYS A 43 5.53 -18.21 9.33
N GLN A 44 4.31 -18.19 9.85
CA GLN A 44 3.45 -17.02 9.77
C GLN A 44 3.94 -15.94 10.73
N GLY A 45 3.94 -14.68 10.27
CA GLY A 45 4.27 -13.55 11.13
C GLY A 45 4.65 -12.29 10.37
N MET A 46 4.73 -11.19 11.11
CA MET A 46 5.19 -9.91 10.56
C MET A 46 6.72 -9.92 10.45
N PHE A 47 7.22 -9.73 9.24
CA PHE A 47 8.64 -9.63 8.94
C PHE A 47 9.04 -8.18 8.67
N TYR A 48 10.16 -7.76 9.26
CA TYR A 48 10.79 -6.47 9.03
C TYR A 48 12.17 -6.73 8.43
N GLY A 49 12.34 -6.43 7.14
CA GLY A 49 13.61 -6.64 6.44
C GLY A 49 14.57 -5.47 6.64
N ALA A 50 15.82 -5.76 7.01
CA ALA A 50 16.86 -4.74 7.03
C ALA A 50 17.35 -4.43 5.60
N PRO A 51 17.91 -3.24 5.36
CA PRO A 51 18.54 -2.92 4.08
C PRO A 51 19.72 -3.84 3.77
N ALA A 52 19.82 -4.29 2.51
CA ALA A 52 21.00 -4.96 2.01
C ALA A 52 22.17 -3.99 1.87
N VAL A 53 23.38 -4.47 2.11
CA VAL A 53 24.59 -3.66 2.10
C VAL A 53 25.37 -3.89 0.81
N ILE A 54 25.75 -2.79 0.16
CA ILE A 54 26.51 -2.80 -1.08
C ILE A 54 27.83 -2.08 -0.85
N THR A 55 28.93 -2.80 -1.04
CA THR A 55 30.28 -2.28 -0.91
C THR A 55 30.95 -2.17 -2.27
N PHE A 56 31.50 -0.99 -2.58
CA PHE A 56 32.13 -0.73 -3.86
C PHE A 56 33.32 0.22 -3.72
N ARG A 57 34.25 0.10 -4.68
CA ARG A 57 35.42 0.98 -4.77
C ARG A 57 35.23 1.94 -5.92
N ILE A 58 35.38 3.23 -5.65
CA ILE A 58 35.41 4.26 -6.69
C ILE A 58 36.88 4.53 -7.02
N PRO A 59 37.32 4.44 -8.29
CA PRO A 59 38.73 4.65 -8.64
C PRO A 59 39.32 5.97 -8.16
N THR A 60 38.49 7.02 -8.07
CA THR A 60 38.89 8.37 -7.62
C THR A 60 38.91 8.56 -6.10
N LYS A 61 38.47 7.56 -5.31
CA LYS A 61 38.49 7.61 -3.84
C LYS A 61 39.33 6.48 -3.26
N ALA A 62 40.14 6.80 -2.25
CA ALA A 62 40.98 5.82 -1.58
C ALA A 62 40.18 4.86 -0.68
N ALA A 63 39.09 5.34 -0.07
CA ALA A 63 38.25 4.55 0.83
C ALA A 63 37.22 3.69 0.07
N LEU A 64 36.91 2.52 0.64
CA LEU A 64 35.75 1.72 0.25
C LEU A 64 34.47 2.48 0.59
N GLN A 65 33.51 2.46 -0.34
CA GLN A 65 32.22 3.10 -0.19
C GLN A 65 31.16 2.05 0.08
N GLU A 66 30.22 2.42 0.95
CA GLU A 66 29.09 1.60 1.34
C GLU A 66 27.79 2.31 0.94
N ALA A 67 26.83 1.53 0.46
CA ALA A 67 25.49 1.99 0.14
C ALA A 67 24.47 0.96 0.65
N TYR A 68 23.28 1.44 0.98
CA TYR A 68 22.18 0.61 1.48
C TYR A 68 21.06 0.56 0.46
N SER A 69 20.39 -0.59 0.38
CA SER A 69 19.14 -0.69 -0.39
C SER A 69 18.00 0.06 0.31
N THR A 70 16.89 0.25 -0.40
CA THR A 70 15.65 0.68 0.24
C THR A 70 15.18 -0.39 1.22
N PRO A 71 14.82 -0.05 2.47
CA PRO A 71 14.25 -1.00 3.41
C PRO A 71 12.93 -1.60 2.89
N ILE A 72 12.69 -2.87 3.20
CA ILE A 72 11.45 -3.55 2.83
C ILE A 72 10.35 -3.13 3.82
N LEU A 73 9.16 -2.79 3.32
CA LEU A 73 8.01 -2.52 4.17
C LEU A 73 7.61 -3.78 4.95
N PRO A 74 7.02 -3.65 6.15
CA PRO A 74 6.64 -4.81 6.93
C PRO A 74 5.76 -5.77 6.13
N LEU A 75 6.21 -7.02 6.01
CA LEU A 75 5.53 -8.07 5.25
C LEU A 75 4.79 -8.97 6.22
N ASP A 76 3.49 -9.14 6.02
CA ASP A 76 2.70 -10.14 6.76
C ASP A 76 2.81 -11.48 6.05
N VAL A 77 3.76 -12.30 6.50
CA VAL A 77 4.20 -13.54 5.87
C VAL A 77 3.20 -14.65 6.19
N LEU A 78 2.73 -15.36 5.16
CA LEU A 78 1.73 -16.44 5.28
C LEU A 78 0.44 -16.04 6.02
N ALA A 79 0.08 -14.76 5.98
CA ALA A 79 -1.10 -14.25 6.65
C ALA A 79 -2.37 -14.88 6.06
N GLU A 80 -3.09 -15.66 6.87
CA GLU A 80 -4.46 -16.05 6.56
C GLU A 80 -5.34 -14.80 6.61
N ARG A 81 -5.54 -14.14 5.47
CA ARG A 81 -6.52 -13.07 5.39
C ARG A 81 -7.90 -13.69 5.56
N PRO A 82 -8.67 -13.29 6.59
CA PRO A 82 -10.06 -13.71 6.67
C PRO A 82 -10.76 -13.26 5.39
N PRO A 83 -11.72 -14.05 4.87
CA PRO A 83 -12.45 -13.69 3.66
C PRO A 83 -13.00 -12.29 3.86
N GLU A 84 -12.51 -11.34 3.05
CA GLU A 84 -13.01 -9.98 3.10
C GLU A 84 -14.52 -10.06 3.01
N LYS A 85 -15.22 -9.51 4.01
CA LYS A 85 -16.67 -9.43 4.02
C LYS A 85 -17.05 -8.45 2.91
N LYS A 86 -17.06 -8.93 1.67
CA LYS A 86 -17.62 -8.22 0.53
C LYS A 86 -19.01 -7.80 0.96
N PHE A 87 -19.26 -6.50 0.88
CA PHE A 87 -20.52 -5.90 1.30
C PHE A 87 -21.67 -6.75 0.77
N ASP A 88 -22.60 -7.21 1.61
CA ASP A 88 -23.57 -8.21 1.14
C ASP A 88 -24.67 -7.52 0.30
N TRP A 89 -24.45 -7.43 -1.02
CA TRP A 89 -25.39 -6.84 -1.98
C TRP A 89 -26.78 -7.49 -1.94
N ARG A 90 -26.92 -8.69 -1.34
CA ARG A 90 -28.22 -9.35 -1.17
C ARG A 90 -29.17 -8.58 -0.26
N LEU A 91 -28.65 -7.89 0.75
CA LEU A 91 -29.48 -7.05 1.62
C LEU A 91 -29.96 -5.81 0.88
N LEU A 92 -29.09 -5.17 0.10
CA LEU A 92 -29.47 -4.04 -0.74
C LEU A 92 -30.50 -4.45 -1.81
N ALA A 93 -30.37 -5.63 -2.40
CA ALA A 93 -31.33 -6.15 -3.38
C ALA A 93 -32.70 -6.49 -2.76
N LYS A 94 -32.74 -7.06 -1.55
CA LYS A 94 -34.01 -7.39 -0.86
C LYS A 94 -34.75 -6.16 -0.32
N TYR A 95 -34.01 -5.19 0.23
CA TYR A 95 -34.59 -4.06 0.95
C TYR A 95 -34.51 -2.74 0.19
N GLY A 96 -33.78 -2.68 -0.94
CA GLY A 96 -33.58 -1.44 -1.71
C GLY A 96 -34.88 -0.81 -2.19
N SER A 97 -35.86 -1.61 -2.61
CA SER A 97 -37.19 -1.10 -2.98
C SER A 97 -37.90 -0.44 -1.80
N GLN A 98 -37.87 -1.08 -0.62
CA GLN A 98 -38.51 -0.54 0.59
C GLN A 98 -37.81 0.73 1.09
N ILE A 99 -36.47 0.73 1.11
CA ILE A 99 -35.65 1.89 1.48
C ILE A 99 -35.94 3.06 0.53
N SER A 100 -36.08 2.80 -0.77
CA SER A 100 -36.43 3.81 -1.78
C SER A 100 -37.81 4.42 -1.53
N VAL A 101 -38.84 3.60 -1.32
CA VAL A 101 -40.21 4.08 -1.06
C VAL A 101 -40.25 4.91 0.23
N ILE A 102 -39.66 4.42 1.31
CA ILE A 102 -39.62 5.14 2.59
C ILE A 102 -38.86 6.46 2.44
N SER A 103 -37.72 6.46 1.74
CA SER A 103 -36.95 7.68 1.46
C SER A 103 -37.77 8.72 0.69
N ILE A 104 -38.51 8.31 -0.34
CA ILE A 104 -39.36 9.20 -1.13
C ILE A 104 -40.48 9.79 -0.27
N VAL A 105 -41.15 8.97 0.54
CA VAL A 105 -42.25 9.43 1.40
C VAL A 105 -41.74 10.41 2.45
N VAL A 106 -40.61 10.11 3.11
CA VAL A 106 -39.98 11.01 4.09
C VAL A 106 -39.57 12.33 3.43
N LEU A 107 -38.95 12.28 2.25
CA LEU A 107 -38.55 13.48 1.51
C LEU A 107 -39.77 14.32 1.10
N PHE A 108 -40.86 13.68 0.68
CA PHE A 108 -42.09 14.36 0.29
C PHE A 108 -42.75 15.06 1.48
N ILE A 109 -42.85 14.38 2.63
CA ILE A 109 -43.33 14.98 3.88
C ILE A 109 -42.42 16.14 4.29
N TYR A 110 -41.10 15.95 4.20
CA TYR A 110 -40.14 17.01 4.49
C TYR A 110 -40.37 18.23 3.59
N LEU A 111 -40.58 18.06 2.28
CA LEU A 111 -40.86 19.17 1.36
C LEU A 111 -42.20 19.88 1.65
N ILE A 112 -43.20 19.16 2.16
CA ILE A 112 -44.50 19.74 2.53
C ILE A 112 -44.41 20.53 3.85
N VAL A 113 -43.72 19.97 4.84
CA VAL A 113 -43.63 20.55 6.19
C VAL A 113 -42.54 21.62 6.25
N THR A 114 -41.52 21.55 5.40
CA THR A 114 -40.46 22.56 5.34
C THR A 114 -41.03 23.81 4.66
N PRO A 115 -41.18 24.94 5.37
CA PRO A 115 -41.64 26.17 4.76
C PRO A 115 -40.62 26.57 3.69
N SER A 116 -41.10 26.78 2.47
CA SER A 116 -40.29 27.30 1.37
C SER A 116 -39.67 28.63 1.79
N LYS A 117 -38.39 28.63 2.19
CA LYS A 117 -37.57 29.84 2.16
C LYS A 117 -37.19 30.12 0.70
N SER A 118 -38.19 30.28 -0.17
CA SER A 118 -38.01 30.82 -1.50
C SER A 118 -37.87 32.34 -1.39
N SER A 119 -36.67 32.82 -1.71
CA SER A 119 -36.40 34.14 -2.28
C SER A 119 -36.96 35.36 -1.53
N ALA A 120 -36.34 35.74 -0.41
CA ALA A 120 -36.31 37.15 0.01
C ALA A 120 -35.20 37.91 -0.77
N ALA A 121 -35.25 37.85 -2.10
CA ALA A 121 -34.43 38.71 -2.94
C ALA A 121 -35.07 40.11 -2.95
N LYS A 122 -34.54 40.99 -2.10
CA LYS A 122 -34.62 42.47 -2.14
C LYS A 122 -35.67 43.05 -3.10
N ALA A 123 -36.92 43.16 -2.65
CA ALA A 123 -37.84 44.17 -3.19
C ALA A 123 -37.53 45.51 -2.48
N SER A 124 -36.52 46.21 -2.97
CA SER A 124 -36.21 47.58 -2.57
C SER A 124 -37.36 48.51 -3.00
N LYS A 125 -38.29 48.80 -2.08
CA LYS A 125 -39.30 49.85 -2.28
C LYS A 125 -38.61 51.22 -2.14
N LYS A 126 -38.42 51.89 -3.28
CA LYS A 126 -38.10 53.32 -3.40
C LYS A 126 -39.37 54.11 -3.69
N LYS A 127 -39.67 55.13 -2.88
CA LYS A 127 -40.28 56.45 -3.18
C LYS A 127 -40.84 57.01 -1.86
N ARG A 128 -40.20 58.07 -1.33
CA ARG A 128 -40.37 59.52 -1.60
C ARG A 128 -41.56 60.06 -0.84
#